data_AF-A0A929K2U6-F1
#
_entry.id   AF-A0A929K2U6-F1
#
_cell.length_a   1.000
_cell.length_b   1.000
_cell.length_c   1.000
_cell.angle_alpha   90.00
_cell.angle_beta   90.00
_cell.angle_gamma   90.00
#
_symmetry.space_group_name_H-M   'P 1'
#
loop_
_entity.id
_entity.type
_entity.pdbx_description
1 polymer ?
#
loop_
_entity_poly.entity_id
_entity_poly.type
_entity_poly.pdbx_seq_one_letter_code
_entity_poly.pdbx_strand_id
1 'polypeptide(L)'
;YKSLIEKYEKADDIDIIFNVILTTLEDGNGKGVPLKEVLGWMVRNQNKPGFTWLADWVPMGYLCSAGIDLPMCGEQVTQKVVQILNGKKPGDIPIERPKDQYIVLNLARAEQLGITIPVLILEAAAKVYRSMSVYPEYQITGH
;
A
#
# COMPACT_ATOMS: atom_id res chain seq x y z
N TYR A 1 -9.71 -15.56 3.97
CA TYR A 1 -8.49 -14.74 4.12
C TYR A 1 -8.03 -14.62 5.58
N LYS A 2 -8.92 -14.34 6.54
CA LYS A 2 -8.57 -14.16 7.97
C LYS A 2 -7.72 -15.30 8.56
N SER A 3 -8.15 -16.56 8.36
CA SER A 3 -7.40 -17.75 8.82
C SER A 3 -6.00 -17.87 8.22
N LEU A 4 -5.80 -17.40 6.99
CA LEU A 4 -4.48 -17.40 6.34
C LEU A 4 -3.56 -16.35 6.97
N ILE A 5 -4.08 -15.15 7.24
CA ILE A 5 -3.33 -14.09 7.91
C ILE A 5 -2.98 -14.52 9.33
N GLU A 6 -3.93 -15.07 10.09
CA GLU A 6 -3.69 -15.61 11.43
C GLU A 6 -2.63 -16.72 11.45
N LYS A 7 -2.61 -17.58 10.42
CA LYS A 7 -1.58 -18.62 10.27
C LYS A 7 -0.19 -17.99 10.16
N TYR A 8 -0.02 -16.99 9.29
CA TYR A 8 1.29 -16.35 9.07
C TYR A 8 1.69 -15.39 10.19
N GLU A 9 0.71 -14.77 10.86
CA GLU A 9 0.94 -13.98 12.07
C GLU A 9 1.57 -14.83 13.18
N LYS A 10 1.20 -16.11 13.31
CA LYS A 10 1.72 -17.03 14.34
C LYS A 10 3.00 -17.77 13.94
N ALA A 11 3.46 -17.61 12.70
CA ALA A 11 4.62 -18.33 12.18
C ALA A 11 5.92 -17.63 12.63
N ASP A 12 6.75 -18.27 13.44
CA ASP A 12 7.97 -17.65 14.00
C ASP A 12 9.05 -17.36 12.93
N ASP A 13 8.95 -17.98 11.75
CA ASP A 13 9.86 -17.80 10.61
C ASP A 13 9.44 -16.66 9.65
N ILE A 14 8.38 -15.93 9.98
CA ILE A 14 7.87 -14.83 9.17
C ILE A 14 7.94 -13.52 9.97
N ASP A 15 8.72 -12.57 9.50
CA ASP A 15 8.80 -11.23 10.11
C ASP A 15 7.89 -10.21 9.41
N ILE A 16 7.57 -10.43 8.13
CA ILE A 16 6.90 -9.45 7.27
C ILE A 16 5.81 -10.13 6.42
N ILE A 17 4.65 -9.47 6.28
CA ILE A 17 3.57 -9.93 5.40
C ILE A 17 3.42 -8.98 4.21
N PHE A 18 3.81 -9.45 3.02
CA PHE A 18 3.62 -8.72 1.77
C PHE A 18 2.30 -9.09 1.11
N ASN A 19 1.43 -8.10 0.87
CA ASN A 19 0.14 -8.31 0.26
C ASN A 19 0.11 -7.73 -1.16
N VAL A 20 -0.26 -8.57 -2.13
CA VAL A 20 -0.33 -8.17 -3.54
C VAL A 20 -1.76 -7.82 -3.95
N ILE A 21 -2.74 -8.68 -3.68
CA ILE A 21 -4.11 -8.45 -4.14
C ILE A 21 -5.09 -8.75 -3.01
N LEU A 22 -5.81 -7.72 -2.58
CA LEU A 22 -6.86 -7.81 -1.56
C LEU A 22 -8.26 -7.53 -2.12
N THR A 23 -8.32 -6.95 -3.32
CA THR A 23 -9.57 -6.51 -3.96
C THR A 23 -10.42 -7.67 -4.47
N THR A 24 -9.84 -8.88 -4.54
CA THR A 24 -10.51 -10.10 -5.01
C THR A 24 -10.80 -11.08 -3.87
N LEU A 25 -10.73 -10.63 -2.61
CA LEU A 25 -11.03 -11.49 -1.48
C LEU A 25 -12.54 -11.70 -1.35
N GLU A 26 -12.93 -12.96 -1.13
CA GLU A 26 -14.31 -13.36 -0.92
C GLU A 26 -14.54 -13.84 0.53
N ASP A 27 -15.77 -13.73 0.99
CA ASP A 27 -16.25 -14.34 2.22
C ASP A 27 -16.53 -15.85 2.04
N GLY A 28 -16.99 -16.52 3.10
CA GLY A 28 -17.31 -17.95 3.06
C GLY A 28 -18.45 -18.33 2.12
N ASN A 29 -19.19 -17.34 1.59
CA ASN A 29 -20.30 -17.52 0.66
C ASN A 29 -19.93 -17.11 -0.78
N GLY A 30 -18.66 -16.80 -1.05
CA GLY A 30 -18.20 -16.34 -2.37
C GLY A 30 -18.53 -14.87 -2.68
N LYS A 31 -18.94 -14.08 -1.67
CA LYS A 31 -19.21 -12.65 -1.87
C LYS A 31 -17.92 -11.84 -1.70
N GLY A 32 -17.62 -10.97 -2.64
CA GLY A 32 -16.50 -10.03 -2.56
C GLY A 32 -16.55 -9.17 -1.29
N VAL A 33 -15.42 -9.09 -0.59
CA VAL A 33 -15.26 -8.31 0.64
C VAL A 33 -14.72 -6.93 0.30
N PRO A 34 -15.35 -5.83 0.76
CA PRO A 34 -14.86 -4.48 0.51
C PRO A 34 -13.44 -4.28 1.07
N LEU A 35 -12.57 -3.64 0.28
CA LEU A 35 -11.17 -3.38 0.67
C LEU A 35 -11.05 -2.72 2.05
N LYS A 36 -11.89 -1.72 2.35
CA LYS A 36 -11.89 -1.04 3.66
C LYS A 36 -12.15 -2.00 4.83
N GLU A 37 -13.01 -2.99 4.64
CA GLU A 37 -13.30 -3.99 5.66
C GLU A 37 -12.09 -4.90 5.89
N VAL A 38 -11.47 -5.38 4.80
CA VAL A 38 -10.25 -6.19 4.88
C VAL A 38 -9.14 -5.43 5.61
N LEU A 39 -8.89 -4.18 5.21
CA LEU A 39 -7.86 -3.34 5.80
C LEU A 39 -8.16 -2.99 7.27
N GLY A 40 -9.41 -2.65 7.58
CA GLY A 40 -9.85 -2.39 8.95
C GLY A 40 -9.66 -3.60 9.87
N TRP A 41 -9.91 -4.81 9.35
CA TRP A 41 -9.61 -6.03 10.08
C TRP A 41 -8.10 -6.24 10.24
N MET A 42 -7.30 -6.10 9.17
CA MET A 42 -5.84 -6.31 9.25
C MET A 42 -5.15 -5.35 10.22
N VAL A 43 -5.50 -4.06 10.20
CA VAL A 43 -4.91 -3.06 11.10
C VAL A 43 -5.13 -3.41 12.58
N ARG A 44 -6.22 -4.13 12.91
CA ARG A 44 -6.54 -4.53 14.29
C ARG A 44 -6.01 -5.89 14.69
N ASN A 45 -5.66 -6.76 13.74
CA ASN A 45 -5.38 -8.17 14.00
C ASN A 45 -3.97 -8.62 13.57
N GLN A 46 -3.29 -7.84 12.73
CA GLN A 46 -1.94 -8.14 12.27
C GLN A 46 -0.95 -7.27 13.05
N ASN A 47 -0.05 -7.87 13.83
CA ASN A 47 1.03 -7.16 14.51
C ASN A 47 2.34 -7.26 13.72
N LYS A 48 2.44 -8.17 12.76
CA LYS A 48 3.57 -8.17 11.83
C LYS A 48 3.47 -7.01 10.83
N PRO A 49 4.60 -6.32 10.53
CA PRO A 49 4.67 -5.30 9.50
C PRO A 49 4.04 -5.75 8.17
N GLY A 50 3.05 -5.00 7.71
CA GLY A 50 2.44 -5.20 6.40
C GLY A 50 3.07 -4.29 5.35
N PHE A 51 3.45 -4.87 4.21
CA PHE A 51 3.91 -4.14 3.03
C PHE A 51 2.98 -4.39 1.83
N THR A 52 2.90 -3.42 0.93
CA THR A 52 2.10 -3.47 -0.29
C THR A 52 2.82 -2.80 -1.45
N TRP A 53 2.38 -3.07 -2.67
CA TRP A 53 2.86 -2.37 -3.88
C TRP A 53 2.04 -1.12 -4.20
N LEU A 54 0.88 -0.92 -3.55
CA LEU A 54 -0.04 0.20 -3.78
C LEU A 54 0.07 1.24 -2.67
N ALA A 55 0.60 2.42 -3.00
CA ALA A 55 0.71 3.55 -2.08
C ALA A 55 -0.61 4.00 -1.47
N ASP A 56 -1.71 3.85 -2.21
CA ASP A 56 -3.05 4.26 -1.77
C ASP A 56 -3.56 3.47 -0.56
N TRP A 57 -2.98 2.32 -0.24
CA TRP A 57 -3.35 1.53 0.93
C TRP A 57 -2.55 1.91 2.18
N VAL A 58 -1.45 2.64 2.04
CA VAL A 58 -0.65 3.15 3.16
C VAL A 58 -1.44 4.10 4.07
N PRO A 59 -2.18 5.12 3.57
CA PRO A 59 -3.06 5.92 4.42
C PRO A 59 -4.22 5.13 5.01
N MET A 60 -4.50 3.92 4.50
CA MET A 60 -5.51 3.01 5.05
C MET A 60 -4.94 2.05 6.10
N GLY A 61 -3.68 2.18 6.51
CA GLY A 61 -3.10 1.43 7.64
C GLY A 61 -2.09 0.35 7.29
N TYR A 62 -1.61 0.29 6.03
CA TYR A 62 -0.34 -0.37 5.75
C TYR A 62 0.84 0.43 6.32
N LEU A 63 1.92 -0.27 6.73
CA LEU A 63 3.12 0.40 7.23
C LEU A 63 3.85 1.14 6.12
N CYS A 64 4.02 0.46 4.98
CA CYS A 64 4.83 0.97 3.89
C CYS A 64 4.36 0.41 2.54
N SER A 65 4.53 1.21 1.49
CA SER A 65 4.64 0.70 0.13
C SER A 65 5.96 1.12 -0.48
N ALA A 66 6.62 0.18 -1.16
CA ALA A 66 7.72 0.47 -2.06
C ALA A 66 7.27 0.02 -3.44
N GLY A 67 6.89 0.97 -4.28
CA GLY A 67 6.22 0.64 -5.53
C GLY A 67 6.14 1.82 -6.47
N ILE A 68 5.03 1.85 -7.19
CA ILE A 68 4.81 2.75 -8.31
C ILE A 68 3.83 3.84 -7.86
N ASP A 69 4.16 5.09 -8.16
CA ASP A 69 3.21 6.20 -8.05
C ASP A 69 2.14 6.05 -9.16
N LEU A 70 0.94 5.60 -8.78
CA LEU A 70 -0.17 5.39 -9.71
C LEU A 70 -0.64 6.70 -10.38
N PRO A 71 -0.83 7.82 -9.66
CA PRO A 71 -1.09 9.12 -10.28
C PRO A 71 -0.08 9.50 -11.37
N MET A 72 1.21 9.39 -11.09
CA MET A 72 2.26 9.70 -12.07
C MET A 72 2.23 8.74 -13.26
N CYS A 73 2.00 7.45 -13.03
CA CYS A 73 1.77 6.50 -14.11
C CYS A 73 0.55 6.87 -14.96
N GLY A 74 -0.52 7.35 -14.34
CA GLY A 74 -1.69 7.88 -15.03
C GLY A 74 -1.37 9.08 -15.91
N GLU A 75 -0.48 9.96 -15.46
CA GLU A 75 0.01 11.08 -16.26
C GLU A 75 0.85 10.60 -17.46
N GLN A 76 1.76 9.65 -17.26
CA GLN A 76 2.52 9.04 -18.37
C GLN A 76 1.59 8.36 -19.39
N VAL A 77 0.56 7.66 -18.93
CA VAL A 77 -0.45 7.04 -19.82
C VAL A 77 -1.21 8.11 -20.58
N THR A 78 -1.63 9.19 -19.91
CA THR A 78 -2.32 10.32 -20.54
C THR A 78 -1.49 10.94 -21.66
N GLN A 79 -0.19 11.14 -21.44
CA GLN A 79 0.73 11.67 -22.46
C GLN A 79 0.82 10.75 -23.69
N LYS A 80 0.79 9.42 -23.50
CA LYS A 80 0.77 8.45 -24.60
C LYS A 80 -0.58 8.47 -25.33
N VAL A 81 -1.69 8.58 -24.62
CA VAL A 81 -3.02 8.72 -25.21
C VAL A 81 -3.09 9.97 -26.09
N VAL A 82 -2.58 11.12 -25.61
CA VAL A 82 -2.51 12.35 -26.41
C VAL A 82 -1.70 12.17 -27.70
N GLN A 83 -0.56 11.46 -27.65
CA GLN A 83 0.21 11.15 -28.86
C GLN A 83 -0.58 10.32 -29.88
N ILE A 84 -1.34 9.32 -29.41
CA ILE A 84 -2.19 8.48 -30.26
C ILE A 84 -3.31 9.31 -30.88
N LEU A 85 -3.98 10.13 -30.08
CA LEU A 85 -5.06 11.01 -30.55
C LEU A 85 -4.57 12.02 -31.60
N ASN A 86 -3.29 12.41 -31.53
CA ASN A 86 -2.63 13.26 -32.54
C ASN A 86 -2.08 12.48 -33.76
N GLY A 87 -2.42 11.20 -33.91
CA GLY A 87 -2.13 10.40 -35.11
C GLY A 87 -0.86 9.55 -35.06
N LYS A 88 -0.14 9.51 -33.93
CA LYS A 88 1.02 8.62 -33.76
C LYS A 88 0.55 7.17 -33.63
N LYS A 89 1.18 6.23 -34.34
CA LYS A 89 0.82 4.80 -34.23
C LYS A 89 1.26 4.27 -32.87
N PRO A 90 0.44 3.44 -32.19
CA PRO A 90 0.80 2.86 -30.90
C PRO A 90 2.13 2.08 -30.90
N GLY A 91 2.45 1.40 -32.00
CA GLY A 91 3.71 0.65 -32.16
C GLY A 91 4.96 1.53 -32.21
N ASP A 92 4.82 2.84 -32.48
CA ASP A 92 5.92 3.80 -32.55
C ASP A 92 6.11 4.55 -31.21
N ILE A 93 5.29 4.27 -30.19
CA ILE A 93 5.39 4.87 -28.86
C ILE A 93 6.28 3.98 -27.99
N PRO A 94 7.42 4.49 -27.47
CA PRO A 94 8.29 3.69 -26.62
C PRO A 94 7.59 3.17 -25.36
N ILE A 95 7.94 1.96 -24.96
CA ILE A 95 7.63 1.45 -23.63
C ILE A 95 8.50 2.21 -22.63
N GLU A 96 7.88 2.80 -21.62
CA GLU A 96 8.55 3.56 -20.58
C GLU A 96 8.33 2.87 -19.25
N ARG A 97 9.35 2.89 -18.39
CA ARG A 97 9.19 2.50 -16.98
C ARG A 97 8.54 3.67 -16.22
N PRO A 98 7.89 3.40 -15.06
CA PRO A 98 7.56 4.45 -14.12
C PRO A 98 8.81 5.28 -13.80
N LYS A 99 8.68 6.60 -13.87
CA LYS A 99 9.83 7.52 -13.79
C LYS A 99 10.51 7.53 -12.41
N ASP A 100 9.74 7.28 -11.35
CA ASP A 100 10.20 7.42 -9.97
C ASP A 100 9.89 6.18 -9.13
N GLN A 101 10.81 5.89 -8.20
CA GLN A 101 10.58 4.95 -7.11
C GLN A 101 9.82 5.65 -5.99
N TYR A 102 8.74 5.03 -5.52
CA TYR A 102 7.81 5.68 -4.59
C TYR A 102 7.79 4.92 -3.27
N ILE A 103 8.54 5.42 -2.28
CA ILE A 103 8.47 4.95 -0.89
C ILE A 103 7.43 5.80 -0.15
N VAL A 104 6.43 5.14 0.41
CA VAL A 104 5.39 5.78 1.20
C VAL A 104 5.30 5.09 2.55
N LEU A 105 5.28 5.89 3.61
CA LEU A 105 5.29 5.39 4.99
C LEU A 105 4.07 5.86 5.76
N ASN A 106 3.64 5.07 6.75
CA ASN A 106 2.64 5.48 7.73
C ASN A 106 3.21 5.41 9.16
N LEU A 107 3.44 6.59 9.74
CA LEU A 107 3.97 6.72 11.10
C LEU A 107 2.98 6.31 12.19
N ALA A 108 1.68 6.51 11.97
CA ALA A 108 0.66 6.04 12.90
C ALA A 108 0.66 4.52 12.96
N ARG A 109 0.80 3.86 11.80
CA ARG A 109 0.94 2.40 11.77
C ARG A 109 2.28 1.95 12.38
N ALA A 110 3.37 2.67 12.14
CA ALA A 110 4.68 2.34 12.72
C ALA A 110 4.62 2.37 14.25
N GLU A 111 4.04 3.42 14.83
CA GLU A 111 3.84 3.54 16.27
C GLU A 111 2.93 2.44 16.82
N GLN A 112 1.82 2.13 16.13
CA GLN A 112 0.90 1.06 16.54
C GLN A 112 1.62 -0.29 16.63
N LEU A 113 2.59 -0.52 15.75
CA LEU A 113 3.40 -1.73 15.68
C LEU A 113 4.66 -1.67 16.57
N GLY A 114 4.92 -0.56 17.27
CA GLY A 114 6.15 -0.37 18.06
C GLY A 114 7.42 -0.27 17.22
N ILE A 115 7.32 0.15 15.95
CA ILE A 115 8.43 0.22 15.00
C ILE A 115 8.99 1.64 14.96
N THR A 116 10.29 1.77 15.24
CA THR A 116 11.02 3.02 15.02
C THR A 116 11.55 3.04 13.59
N ILE A 117 11.13 4.03 12.78
CA ILE A 117 11.61 4.19 11.41
C ILE A 117 12.92 5.01 11.43
N PRO A 118 14.03 4.50 10.86
CA PRO A 118 15.28 5.26 10.78
C PRO A 118 15.13 6.56 9.98
N VAL A 119 15.83 7.61 10.40
CA VAL A 119 15.79 8.95 9.75
C VAL A 119 16.10 8.86 8.26
N LEU A 120 17.11 8.07 7.87
CA LEU A 120 17.47 7.88 6.45
C LEU A 120 16.30 7.36 5.60
N ILE A 121 15.44 6.51 6.17
CA ILE A 121 14.27 5.97 5.48
C ILE A 121 13.14 7.01 5.41
N LEU A 122 13.01 7.85 6.44
CA LEU A 122 12.07 8.98 6.42
C LEU A 122 12.47 10.03 5.37
N GLU A 123 13.76 10.31 5.24
CA GLU A 123 14.29 11.25 4.24
C GLU A 123 14.12 10.73 2.81
N ALA A 124 14.20 9.41 2.62
CA ALA A 124 13.96 8.77 1.33
C ALA A 124 12.46 8.63 0.98
N ALA A 125 11.56 8.86 1.93
CA ALA A 125 10.12 8.70 1.70
C ALA A 125 9.58 9.86 0.86
N ALA A 126 8.95 9.51 -0.27
CA ALA A 126 8.24 10.48 -1.10
C ALA A 126 7.01 11.05 -0.38
N LYS A 127 6.39 10.25 0.50
CA LYS A 127 5.23 10.67 1.29
C LYS A 127 5.15 9.95 2.63
N VAL A 128 4.72 10.70 3.64
CA VAL A 128 4.54 10.20 5.01
C VAL A 128 3.13 10.52 5.51
N TYR A 129 2.45 9.51 6.04
CA TYR A 129 1.14 9.64 6.68
C TYR A 129 1.25 9.53 8.19
N ARG A 130 0.34 10.21 8.89
CA ARG A 130 0.26 10.25 10.37
C ARG A 130 -1.13 9.84 10.89
N SER A 131 -1.92 9.20 10.03
CA SER A 131 -3.27 8.71 10.36
C SER A 131 -3.60 7.46 9.55
N MET A 132 -4.64 6.74 9.96
CA MET A 132 -5.14 5.54 9.28
C MET A 132 -6.64 5.70 9.01
N SER A 133 -7.04 5.80 7.74
CA SER A 133 -8.42 6.12 7.37
C SER A 133 -9.44 5.05 7.75
N VAL A 134 -9.01 3.80 7.93
CA VAL A 134 -9.87 2.67 8.38
C VAL A 134 -9.78 2.43 9.90
N TYR A 135 -8.94 3.20 10.59
CA TYR A 135 -8.80 3.18 12.04
C TYR A 135 -8.66 4.61 12.61
N PRO A 136 -9.65 5.49 12.37
CA PRO A 136 -9.57 6.92 12.68
C PRO A 136 -9.48 7.22 14.18
N GLU A 137 -9.89 6.30 15.03
CA GLU A 137 -9.78 6.42 16.49
C GLU A 137 -8.34 6.22 17.01
N TYR A 138 -7.43 5.66 16.21
CA TYR A 138 -6.03 5.56 16.58
C TYR A 138 -5.35 6.92 16.42
N GLN A 139 -5.02 7.53 17.56
CA GLN A 139 -4.26 8.78 17.61
C GLN A 139 -2.82 8.48 17.97
N ILE A 140 -1.89 9.16 17.30
CA ILE A 140 -0.48 9.09 17.65
C ILE A 140 -0.32 9.62 19.07
N THR A 141 0.24 8.80 19.95
CA THR A 141 0.52 9.17 21.34
C THR A 141 1.86 9.87 21.37
N GLY A 142 1.87 11.16 21.01
CA GLY A 142 3.11 11.91 20.87
C GLY A 142 3.94 12.00 22.15
N HIS A 143 5.24 11.69 22.01
CA HIS A 143 6.34 12.59 22.36
C HIS A 143 7.29 12.71 21.16
#